data_AF-A0A1G5SPB7-F1
#
_entry.id   AF-A0A1G5SPB7-F1
#
_cell.length_a   1.000
_cell.length_b   1.000
_cell.length_c   1.000
_cell.angle_alpha   90.00
_cell.angle_beta   90.00
_cell.angle_gamma   90.00
#
_symmetry.space_group_name_H-M   'P 1'
#
loop_
_entity.id
_entity.type
_entity.pdbx_description
1 polymer ?
#
loop_
_entity_poly.entity_id
_entity_poly.type
_entity_poly.pdbx_seq_one_letter_code
_entity_poly.pdbx_strand_id
1 'polypeptide(L)'
;MKADLEVRLVHDGINWIAYHQSFEACGETLLELDQEMTRCLLDRQLFPENSHVTVFMMFDYNCIPTWIRQYASHYFNRYIRLDLKSPISAAQ
;
A
#
# COMPACT_ATOMS: atom_id res chain seq x y z
N MET A 1 -1.81 -9.74 -12.93
CA MET A 1 -0.42 -9.77 -12.45
C MET A 1 -0.41 -10.55 -11.15
N LYS A 2 0.62 -11.37 -10.87
CA LYS A 2 0.75 -12.01 -9.55
C LYS A 2 1.29 -10.98 -8.57
N ALA A 3 0.65 -10.82 -7.42
CA ALA A 3 1.14 -9.98 -6.35
C ALA A 3 2.09 -10.76 -5.44
N ASP A 4 3.12 -10.10 -4.94
CA ASP A 4 4.03 -10.61 -3.91
C ASP A 4 3.45 -10.36 -2.50
N LEU A 5 2.64 -9.31 -2.37
CA LEU A 5 1.95 -8.91 -1.15
C LEU A 5 0.54 -8.41 -1.46
N GLU A 6 -0.43 -8.82 -0.66
CA GLU A 6 -1.78 -8.29 -0.72
C GLU A 6 -2.08 -7.50 0.57
N VAL A 7 -2.63 -6.29 0.41
CA VAL A 7 -3.04 -5.44 1.53
C VAL A 7 -4.44 -4.90 1.30
N ARG A 8 -5.13 -4.58 2.40
CA ARG A 8 -6.43 -3.91 2.35
C ARG A 8 -6.21 -2.41 2.31
N LEU A 9 -6.81 -1.73 1.33
CA LEU A 9 -6.75 -0.28 1.16
C LEU A 9 -8.02 0.36 1.69
N VAL A 10 -7.87 1.37 2.55
CA VAL A 10 -8.95 2.12 3.18
C VAL A 10 -8.68 3.61 3.02
N HIS A 11 -9.72 4.43 3.07
CA HIS A 11 -9.59 5.86 3.27
C HIS A 11 -10.48 6.29 4.44
N ASP A 12 -9.92 6.98 5.43
CA ASP A 12 -10.66 7.38 6.66
C ASP A 12 -11.32 8.77 6.57
N GLY A 13 -11.10 9.47 5.45
CA GLY A 13 -11.55 10.85 5.22
C GLY A 13 -10.42 11.87 5.24
N ILE A 14 -9.24 11.47 5.73
CA ILE A 14 -8.02 12.29 5.80
C ILE A 14 -6.86 11.55 5.10
N ASN A 15 -6.65 10.28 5.44
CA ASN A 15 -5.54 9.47 4.99
C ASN A 15 -6.01 8.26 4.19
N TRP A 16 -5.17 7.88 3.23
CA TRP A 16 -5.11 6.52 2.72
C TRP A 16 -4.38 5.62 3.70
N ILE A 17 -4.92 4.41 3.90
CA ILE A 17 -4.38 3.44 4.84
C ILE A 17 -4.27 2.09 4.15
N ALA A 18 -3.06 1.54 4.11
CA ALA A 18 -2.81 0.15 3.71
C ALA A 18 -2.65 -0.70 4.97
N TYR A 19 -3.62 -1.59 5.19
CA TYR A 19 -3.66 -2.49 6.33
C TYR A 19 -3.20 -3.90 5.93
N HIS A 20 -2.23 -4.42 6.67
CA HIS A 20 -1.77 -5.79 6.63
C HIS A 20 -1.75 -6.37 8.06
N GLN A 21 -1.79 -7.69 8.20
CA GLN A 21 -1.79 -8.31 9.54
C GLN A 21 -0.56 -7.93 10.38
N SER A 22 0.58 -7.75 9.72
CA SER A 22 1.82 -7.40 10.39
C SER A 22 2.02 -5.90 10.54
N PHE A 23 1.44 -5.05 9.69
CA PHE A 23 1.78 -3.63 9.63
C PHE A 23 0.64 -2.76 9.10
N GLU A 24 0.74 -1.46 9.36
CA GLU A 24 -0.13 -0.43 8.81
C GLU A 24 0.75 0.68 8.24
N ALA A 25 0.42 1.14 7.04
CA ALA A 25 1.05 2.28 6.38
C ALA A 25 -0.02 3.33 6.06
N CYS A 26 0.28 4.61 6.25
CA CYS A 26 -0.65 5.71 6.03
C CYS A 26 0.00 6.87 5.27
N GLY A 27 -0.83 7.65 4.57
CA GLY A 27 -0.42 8.90 3.91
C GLY A 27 -1.64 9.70 3.45
N GLU A 28 -1.55 11.03 3.42
CA GLU A 28 -2.64 11.90 2.96
C GLU A 28 -2.84 11.74 1.45
N THR A 29 -1.75 11.45 0.74
CA THR A 29 -1.76 11.13 -0.70
C THR A 29 -1.39 9.67 -0.95
N LEU A 30 -1.82 9.13 -2.10
CA LEU A 30 -1.40 7.80 -2.54
C LEU A 30 0.12 7.68 -2.71
N LEU A 31 0.80 8.78 -3.05
CA LEU A 31 2.26 8.82 -3.15
C LEU A 31 2.92 8.67 -1.78
N GLU A 32 2.42 9.40 -0.78
CA GLU A 32 2.88 9.26 0.61
C GLU A 32 2.61 7.86 1.15
N LEU A 33 1.45 7.27 0.83
CA LEU A 33 1.17 5.88 1.17
C LEU A 33 2.21 4.92 0.56
N ASP A 34 2.56 5.11 -0.72
CA ASP A 34 3.54 4.26 -1.41
C ASP A 34 4.95 4.39 -0.76
N GLN A 35 5.31 5.58 -0.30
CA GLN A 35 6.56 5.85 0.44
C GLN A 35 6.53 5.18 1.83
N GLU A 36 5.44 5.33 2.57
CA GLU A 36 5.30 4.75 3.90
C GLU A 36 5.23 3.21 3.85
N MET A 37 4.61 2.65 2.81
CA MET A 37 4.67 1.21 2.50
C MET A 37 6.10 0.74 2.32
N THR A 38 6.90 1.46 1.53
CA THR A 38 8.31 1.14 1.31
C THR A 38 9.08 1.13 2.63
N ARG A 39 8.87 2.15 3.48
CA ARG A 39 9.47 2.24 4.82
C ARG A 39 9.06 1.06 5.70
N CYS A 40 7.76 0.76 5.79
CA CYS A 40 7.23 -0.36 6.57
C CYS A 40 7.80 -1.72 6.14
N LEU A 41 7.97 -1.94 4.83
CA LEU A 41 8.52 -3.19 4.31
C LEU A 41 10.02 -3.34 4.62
N LEU A 42 10.78 -2.24 4.53
CA LEU A 42 12.21 -2.21 4.88
C LEU A 42 12.43 -2.40 6.39
N ASP A 43 11.73 -1.62 7.22
CA ASP A 43 11.87 -1.64 8.68
C ASP A 43 11.57 -3.02 9.28
N ARG A 44 10.65 -3.77 8.66
CA ARG A 44 10.22 -5.09 9.13
C ARG A 44 10.93 -6.25 8.44
N GLN A 45 11.82 -5.97 7.48
CA GLN A 45 12.55 -6.96 6.71
C GLN A 45 11.65 -8.06 6.12
N LEU A 46 10.44 -7.68 5.69
CA LEU A 46 9.45 -8.63 5.16
C LEU A 46 9.86 -9.21 3.80
N PHE A 47 10.76 -8.50 3.11
CA PHE A 47 11.34 -8.91 1.83
C PHE A 47 12.85 -8.64 1.87
N PRO A 48 13.66 -9.36 1.06
CA PRO A 48 15.08 -9.07 0.94
C PRO A 48 15.34 -7.63 0.50
N GLU A 49 16.39 -7.00 1.02
CA GLU A 49 16.85 -5.70 0.51
C GLU A 49 17.22 -5.79 -0.98
N ASN A 50 17.07 -4.68 -1.70
CA ASN A 50 17.29 -4.56 -3.14
C ASN A 50 16.37 -5.44 -4.00
N SER A 51 15.21 -5.81 -3.47
CA SER A 51 14.17 -6.53 -4.21
C SER A 51 13.11 -5.57 -4.78
N HIS A 52 12.36 -6.09 -5.74
CA HIS A 52 11.15 -5.45 -6.24
C HIS A 52 9.95 -6.19 -5.67
N VAL A 53 8.99 -5.46 -5.12
CA VAL A 53 7.78 -6.04 -4.53
C VAL A 53 6.56 -5.49 -5.27
N THR A 54 5.77 -6.38 -5.85
CA THR A 54 4.46 -6.06 -6.42
C THR A 54 3.41 -6.17 -5.33
N VAL A 55 2.83 -5.04 -4.93
CA VAL A 55 1.76 -5.00 -3.93
C VAL A 55 0.43 -4.84 -4.64
N PHE A 56 -0.51 -5.73 -4.33
CA PHE A 56 -1.91 -5.56 -4.67
C PHE A 56 -2.66 -4.95 -3.49
N MET A 57 -3.33 -3.84 -3.75
CA MET A 57 -4.12 -3.09 -2.78
C MET A 57 -5.60 -3.28 -3.11
N MET A 58 -6.31 -4.04 -2.27
CA MET A 58 -7.74 -4.27 -2.41
C MET A 58 -8.52 -3.24 -1.61
N PHE A 59 -9.32 -2.42 -2.30
CA PHE A 59 -10.12 -1.38 -1.64
C PHE A 59 -11.23 -1.99 -0.78
N ASP A 60 -11.36 -1.51 0.47
CA ASP A 60 -12.38 -1.94 1.40
C ASP A 60 -13.66 -1.11 1.24
N TYR A 61 -14.66 -1.68 0.58
CA TYR A 61 -15.95 -1.01 0.37
C TYR A 61 -16.77 -0.76 1.65
N ASN A 62 -16.32 -1.25 2.81
CA ASN A 62 -16.99 -0.97 4.07
C ASN A 62 -16.73 0.46 4.57
N CYS A 63 -15.67 1.12 4.11
CA CYS A 63 -15.42 2.53 4.46
C CYS A 63 -16.30 3.52 3.68
N ILE A 64 -17.10 3.05 2.73
CA ILE A 64 -18.07 3.86 1.99
C ILE A 64 -19.53 3.50 2.34
N PRO A 65 -20.44 4.49 2.38
CA PRO A 65 -21.85 4.26 2.60
C PRO A 65 -22.45 3.24 1.63
N THR A 66 -23.39 2.42 2.11
CA THR A 66 -24.01 1.33 1.32
C THR A 66 -24.65 1.82 0.03
N TRP A 67 -25.22 3.02 0.02
CA TRP A 67 -25.90 3.61 -1.14
C TRP A 67 -24.96 3.95 -2.32
N ILE A 68 -23.65 4.13 -2.09
CA ILE A 68 -22.66 4.31 -3.17
C ILE A 68 -21.96 3.04 -3.61
N ARG A 69 -22.13 1.92 -2.88
CA ARG A 69 -21.45 0.64 -3.21
C ARG A 69 -21.86 0.06 -4.56
N GLN A 70 -23.02 0.44 -5.11
CA GLN A 70 -23.38 0.05 -6.49
C GLN A 70 -22.40 0.59 -7.54
N TYR A 71 -21.63 1.63 -7.20
CA TYR A 71 -20.56 2.18 -8.02
C TYR A 71 -19.18 1.61 -7.65
N ALA A 72 -19.12 0.56 -6.82
CA ALA A 72 -17.90 -0.10 -6.33
C ALA A 72 -16.93 -0.48 -7.45
N SER A 73 -17.43 -0.86 -8.63
CA SER A 73 -16.61 -1.20 -9.80
C SER A 73 -15.69 -0.07 -10.27
N HIS A 74 -15.92 1.17 -9.83
CA HIS A 74 -15.10 2.33 -10.14
C HIS A 74 -14.08 2.68 -9.06
N TYR A 75 -14.04 1.95 -7.93
CA TYR A 75 -13.10 2.23 -6.85
C TYR A 75 -11.80 1.45 -7.02
N PHE A 76 -10.75 2.01 -6.44
CA PHE A 76 -9.37 1.77 -6.87
C PHE A 76 -8.75 0.57 -6.16
N ASN A 77 -9.06 -0.62 -6.64
CA ASN A 77 -8.06 -1.68 -6.56
C ASN A 77 -6.84 -1.24 -7.37
N ARG A 78 -5.64 -1.31 -6.79
CA ARG A 78 -4.41 -0.89 -7.48
C ARG A 78 -3.28 -1.88 -7.28
N TYR A 79 -2.42 -1.95 -8.28
CA TYR A 79 -1.12 -2.59 -8.18
C TYR A 79 -0.07 -1.49 -8.10
N ILE A 80 0.88 -1.65 -7.19
CA ILE A 80 2.08 -0.83 -7.14
C ILE A 80 3.31 -1.73 -7.20
N ARG A 81 4.39 -1.18 -7.75
CA ARG A 81 5.70 -1.82 -7.74
C ARG A 81 6.61 -0.96 -6.89
N LEU A 82 7.14 -1.54 -5.82
CA LEU A 82 8.04 -0.88 -4.90
C LEU A 82 9.45 -1.39 -5.10
N ASP A 83 10.40 -0.46 -5.18
CA ASP A 83 11.83 -0.75 -5.23
C ASP A 83 12.39 -0.62 -3.81
N LEU A 84 12.63 -1.75 -3.13
CA LEU A 84 13.11 -1.76 -1.75
C LEU A 84 14.63 -1.53 -1.73
N LYS A 85 15.05 -0.26 -1.84
CA LYS A 85 16.47 0.11 -1.72
C LYS A 85 16.79 0.46 -0.27
N SER A 86 17.81 -0.18 0.30
CA SER A 86 18.34 0.24 1.60
C SER A 86 18.90 1.68 1.46
N PRO A 87 18.63 2.60 2.39
CA PRO A 87 19.03 4.02 2.29
C PRO A 87 20.54 4.25 2.24
N ILE A 88 21.36 3.19 2.33
CA ILE A 88 22.82 3.25 2.34
C ILE A 88 23.43 3.50 0.94
N SER A 89 22.65 3.44 -0.15
CA SER A 89 23.18 3.63 -1.52
C SER A 89 23.19 5.07 -2.06
N ALA A 90 22.86 6.08 -1.25
CA ALA A 90 22.83 7.49 -1.71
C ALA A 90 24.06 8.32 -1.31
N ALA A 91 25.18 7.68 -0.94
CA ALA A 91 26.45 8.34 -0.65
C ALA A 91 27.59 7.68 -1.45
N GLN A 92 27.73 8.08 -2.71
CA GLN A 92 28.98 7.99 -3.48
C GLN A 92 29.30 9.36 -4.05
#